data_AF-A0A194S470-F1
#
_entry.id   AF-A0A194S470-F1
#
_cell.length_a   1.000
_cell.length_b   1.000
_cell.length_c   1.000
_cell.angle_alpha   90.00
_cell.angle_beta   90.00
_cell.angle_gamma   90.00
#
_symmetry.space_group_name_H-M   'P 1'
#
loop_
_entity.id
_entity.type
_entity.pdbx_description
1 polymer ?
#
loop_
_entity_poly.entity_id
_entity_poly.type
_entity_poly.pdbx_seq_one_letter_code
_entity_poly.pdbx_strand_id
1 'polypeptide(L)'
;MVRAISGPLRSRRIHIGMDEAHGVSEGRYRQLFGYKDSTQVFTEHLRRVDEICRAHQLEPMIWSDTAKNNQLSGYYDPNSQISSELTDAIPSGISTVFWEFWTALPFTFATVRASMKASKDPNAGVKHVMTTIWGDEGNECDLYSALPGMLYQAESAYTRADEVDAELLRRKFDGIVGADLDDWVYASKLDDTQAESQPISVNSHYTPNLAKFLLWEEPFFSFLSPQYRGYDLEAHYSHLASYLEQALSSDFSTMTPSISLPHSVDDLPLNVRLKLPYLLASVLSLKCHLRERLANAYRLGDREELEALGGAGERSRMSRLRGLVDELHALHRDNWMSMYKPFGWEVLDLRYGGLRARLETMHRRLVAYLDPADASVTKIEELEVELETIYPNQGCSLMLDYARCSRPQYI
;
A
#
# COMPACT_ATOMS: atom_id res chain seq x y z
N MET A 1 -15.45 0.95 -27.61
CA MET A 1 -14.77 0.15 -26.57
C MET A 1 -14.94 -1.35 -26.82
N VAL A 2 -16.16 -1.92 -26.66
CA VAL A 2 -16.44 -3.37 -26.82
C VAL A 2 -15.77 -3.99 -28.05
N ARG A 3 -16.00 -3.47 -29.25
CA ARG A 3 -15.39 -3.97 -30.49
C ARG A 3 -13.85 -3.95 -30.48
N ALA A 4 -13.26 -2.89 -29.94
CA ALA A 4 -11.81 -2.69 -29.97
C ALA A 4 -11.09 -3.66 -29.02
N ILE A 5 -11.65 -3.88 -27.82
CA ILE A 5 -11.05 -4.77 -26.82
C ILE A 5 -11.30 -6.25 -27.13
N SER A 6 -12.47 -6.60 -27.67
CA SER A 6 -12.82 -8.01 -27.96
C SER A 6 -12.34 -8.48 -29.34
N GLY A 7 -12.16 -7.58 -30.30
CA GLY A 7 -11.73 -7.91 -31.66
C GLY A 7 -10.48 -8.79 -31.77
N PRO A 8 -9.39 -8.53 -31.02
CA PRO A 8 -8.17 -9.35 -31.07
C PRO A 8 -8.24 -10.61 -30.20
N LEU A 9 -9.34 -10.84 -29.44
CA LEU A 9 -9.44 -11.90 -28.44
C LEU A 9 -10.41 -13.01 -28.87
N ARG A 10 -10.13 -14.25 -28.43
CA ARG A 10 -11.05 -15.40 -28.62
C ARG A 10 -12.11 -15.53 -27.52
N SER A 11 -11.85 -14.93 -26.35
CA SER A 11 -12.80 -14.98 -25.23
C SER A 11 -14.12 -14.34 -25.61
N ARG A 12 -15.22 -14.95 -25.16
CA ARG A 12 -16.55 -14.34 -25.21
C ARG A 12 -16.99 -13.74 -23.89
N ARG A 13 -16.24 -13.96 -22.81
CA ARG A 13 -16.52 -13.32 -21.51
C ARG A 13 -15.86 -11.95 -21.44
N ILE A 14 -16.59 -10.97 -20.91
CA ILE A 14 -16.10 -9.60 -20.72
C ILE A 14 -16.56 -9.06 -19.37
N HIS A 15 -15.65 -8.50 -18.58
CA HIS A 15 -16.02 -7.72 -17.41
C HIS A 15 -16.19 -6.26 -17.84
N ILE A 16 -17.35 -5.65 -17.58
CA ILE A 16 -17.68 -4.29 -18.05
C ILE A 16 -17.63 -3.23 -16.94
N GLY A 17 -17.15 -3.60 -15.75
CA GLY A 17 -16.98 -2.68 -14.61
C GLY A 17 -18.33 -2.41 -13.95
N MET A 18 -18.77 -1.15 -14.01
CA MET A 18 -20.00 -0.61 -13.41
C MET A 18 -19.96 -0.44 -11.89
N ASP A 19 -18.78 -0.42 -11.31
CA ASP A 19 -18.48 -0.14 -9.90
C ASP A 19 -18.46 1.36 -9.58
N GLU A 20 -18.60 1.67 -8.29
CA GLU A 20 -18.29 2.98 -7.66
C GLU A 20 -18.93 4.20 -8.33
N ALA A 21 -20.04 4.00 -9.03
CA ALA A 21 -20.76 5.03 -9.77
C ALA A 21 -21.64 5.89 -8.85
N HIS A 22 -21.05 6.44 -7.78
CA HIS A 22 -21.75 7.26 -6.81
C HIS A 22 -22.20 8.59 -7.43
N GLY A 23 -23.43 9.00 -7.14
CA GLY A 23 -24.01 10.22 -7.72
C GLY A 23 -24.44 10.08 -9.18
N VAL A 24 -24.64 8.85 -9.69
CA VAL A 24 -25.38 8.61 -10.94
C VAL A 24 -26.68 9.41 -10.91
N SER A 25 -27.03 9.96 -12.07
CA SER A 25 -28.13 10.90 -12.33
C SER A 25 -28.05 12.29 -11.69
N GLU A 26 -27.15 12.57 -10.74
CA GLU A 26 -27.16 13.85 -9.98
C GLU A 26 -26.39 15.01 -10.64
N GLY A 27 -25.46 14.72 -11.56
CA GLY A 27 -24.64 15.73 -12.23
C GLY A 27 -25.28 16.33 -13.49
N ARG A 28 -24.51 16.33 -14.59
CA ARG A 28 -24.96 16.85 -15.90
C ARG A 28 -26.25 16.21 -16.40
N TYR A 29 -26.50 14.94 -16.05
CA TYR A 29 -27.74 14.24 -16.38
C TYR A 29 -28.96 14.97 -15.82
N ARG A 30 -28.95 15.33 -14.53
CA ARG A 30 -30.04 16.08 -13.88
C ARG A 30 -30.32 17.43 -14.54
N GLN A 31 -29.26 18.13 -14.94
CA GLN A 31 -29.39 19.42 -15.61
C GLN A 31 -30.12 19.33 -16.96
N LEU A 32 -29.93 18.21 -17.68
CA LEU A 32 -30.49 18.01 -19.01
C LEU A 32 -31.88 17.36 -18.99
N PHE A 33 -32.11 16.43 -18.05
CA PHE A 33 -33.29 15.56 -18.06
C PHE A 33 -34.18 15.71 -16.82
N GLY A 34 -33.86 16.67 -15.94
CA GLY A 34 -34.51 16.79 -14.64
C GLY A 34 -34.11 15.66 -13.69
N TYR A 35 -34.76 15.63 -12.53
CA TYR A 35 -34.55 14.56 -11.57
C TYR A 35 -35.08 13.23 -12.13
N LYS A 36 -34.25 12.19 -12.01
CA LYS A 36 -34.63 10.79 -12.19
C LYS A 36 -33.95 9.96 -11.11
N ASP A 37 -34.61 8.89 -10.71
CA ASP A 37 -34.04 7.94 -9.76
C ASP A 37 -32.76 7.30 -10.30
N SER A 38 -31.70 7.30 -9.48
CA SER A 38 -30.37 6.81 -9.88
C SER A 38 -30.38 5.33 -10.26
N THR A 39 -31.21 4.51 -9.60
CA THR A 39 -31.31 3.07 -9.86
C THR A 39 -31.97 2.81 -11.20
N GLN A 40 -33.00 3.59 -11.53
CA GLN A 40 -33.61 3.58 -12.86
C GLN A 40 -32.58 3.95 -13.93
N VAL A 41 -31.85 5.07 -13.76
CA VAL A 41 -30.86 5.54 -14.75
C VAL A 41 -29.74 4.51 -14.94
N PHE A 42 -29.24 3.93 -13.86
CA PHE A 42 -28.22 2.88 -13.91
C PHE A 42 -28.73 1.62 -14.63
N THR A 43 -29.94 1.15 -14.31
CA THR A 43 -30.51 -0.07 -14.93
C THR A 43 -30.79 0.13 -16.42
N GLU A 44 -31.28 1.30 -16.83
CA GLU A 44 -31.45 1.66 -18.23
C GLU A 44 -30.11 1.66 -18.97
N HIS A 45 -29.06 2.23 -18.36
CA HIS A 45 -27.71 2.20 -18.91
C HIS A 45 -27.16 0.77 -19.04
N LEU A 46 -27.28 -0.04 -17.99
CA LEU A 46 -26.81 -1.42 -17.97
C LEU A 46 -27.48 -2.26 -19.06
N ARG A 47 -28.81 -2.15 -19.23
CA ARG A 47 -29.53 -2.83 -20.32
C ARG A 47 -28.96 -2.45 -21.68
N ARG A 48 -28.69 -1.17 -21.89
CA ARG A 48 -28.14 -0.70 -23.17
C ARG A 48 -26.74 -1.26 -23.44
N VAL A 49 -25.90 -1.38 -22.40
CA VAL A 49 -24.55 -1.95 -22.54
C VAL A 49 -24.59 -3.47 -22.74
N ASP A 50 -25.50 -4.19 -22.07
CA ASP A 50 -25.74 -5.62 -22.31
C ASP A 50 -26.16 -5.86 -23.77
N GLU A 51 -27.13 -5.10 -24.31
CA GLU A 51 -27.53 -5.20 -25.72
C GLU A 51 -26.34 -5.08 -26.69
N ILE A 52 -25.43 -4.13 -26.43
CA ILE A 52 -24.21 -3.94 -27.23
C ILE A 52 -23.29 -5.16 -27.09
N CYS A 53 -23.09 -5.69 -25.88
CA CYS A 53 -22.27 -6.87 -25.65
C CYS A 53 -22.85 -8.11 -26.36
N ARG A 54 -24.17 -8.32 -26.26
CA ARG A 54 -24.88 -9.44 -26.89
C ARG A 54 -24.84 -9.35 -28.43
N ALA A 55 -24.94 -8.16 -29.00
CA ALA A 55 -24.78 -7.95 -30.44
C ALA A 55 -23.37 -8.36 -30.95
N HIS A 56 -22.37 -8.31 -30.06
CA HIS A 56 -21.01 -8.81 -30.31
C HIS A 56 -20.77 -10.26 -29.84
N GLN A 57 -21.84 -10.99 -29.47
CA GLN A 57 -21.78 -12.38 -28.98
C GLN A 57 -20.92 -12.52 -27.72
N LEU A 58 -20.97 -11.52 -26.83
CA LEU A 58 -20.26 -11.54 -25.56
C LEU A 58 -21.18 -11.86 -24.39
N GLU A 59 -20.60 -12.40 -23.33
CA GLU A 59 -21.18 -12.68 -22.01
C GLU A 59 -20.62 -11.66 -21.01
N PRO A 60 -21.38 -10.60 -20.68
CA PRO A 60 -20.91 -9.57 -19.76
C PRO A 60 -20.97 -10.01 -18.29
N MET A 61 -20.02 -9.52 -17.50
CA MET A 61 -19.95 -9.58 -16.04
C MET A 61 -19.76 -8.16 -15.51
N ILE A 62 -20.30 -7.88 -14.31
CA ILE A 62 -20.19 -6.57 -13.65
C ILE A 62 -19.73 -6.75 -12.21
N TRP A 63 -19.21 -5.67 -11.63
CA TRP A 63 -19.14 -5.55 -10.18
C TRP A 63 -20.55 -5.44 -9.59
N SER A 64 -20.75 -5.99 -8.40
CA SER A 64 -22.08 -6.11 -7.79
C SER A 64 -22.44 -5.02 -6.79
N ASP A 65 -21.49 -4.14 -6.45
CA ASP A 65 -21.64 -3.05 -5.48
C ASP A 65 -22.78 -2.10 -5.86
N THR A 66 -22.87 -1.72 -7.14
CA THR A 66 -23.94 -0.86 -7.67
C THR A 66 -25.29 -1.55 -7.83
N ALA A 67 -25.32 -2.89 -7.87
CA ALA A 67 -26.56 -3.67 -7.97
C ALA A 67 -27.28 -3.82 -6.63
N LYS A 68 -26.57 -3.68 -5.50
CA LYS A 68 -27.12 -3.89 -4.16
C LYS A 68 -27.42 -2.62 -3.37
N ASN A 69 -26.77 -1.49 -3.66
CA ASN A 69 -27.08 -0.22 -2.99
C ASN A 69 -26.58 0.98 -3.80
N ASN A 70 -27.50 1.66 -4.48
CA ASN A 70 -27.25 2.99 -5.04
C ASN A 70 -27.23 4.09 -3.94
N GLN A 71 -27.09 3.70 -2.68
CA GLN A 71 -26.94 4.57 -1.53
C GLN A 71 -25.73 4.10 -0.72
N LEU A 72 -24.65 4.89 -0.77
CA LEU A 72 -23.50 4.77 0.12
C LEU A 72 -23.84 4.99 1.61
N SER A 73 -25.08 5.39 1.94
CA SER A 73 -25.49 5.63 3.33
C SER A 73 -25.50 4.35 4.16
N GLY A 74 -25.75 3.18 3.57
CA GLY A 74 -25.83 1.91 4.30
C GLY A 74 -24.50 1.40 4.85
N TYR A 75 -23.35 1.85 4.31
CA TYR A 75 -22.03 1.43 4.76
C TYR A 75 -21.46 2.30 5.91
N TYR A 76 -22.05 3.47 6.19
CA TYR A 76 -21.50 4.45 7.12
C TYR A 76 -22.50 5.01 8.14
N ASP A 77 -23.75 4.51 8.19
CA ASP A 77 -24.76 4.95 9.15
C ASP A 77 -24.85 4.02 10.37
N PRO A 78 -24.36 4.42 11.57
CA PRO A 78 -24.49 3.64 12.79
C PRO A 78 -25.95 3.49 13.28
N ASN A 79 -26.92 4.18 12.67
CA ASN A 79 -28.36 4.10 13.00
C ASN A 79 -29.22 3.47 11.90
N SER A 80 -28.64 2.90 10.84
CA SER A 80 -29.42 2.16 9.85
C SER A 80 -30.03 0.93 10.53
N GLN A 81 -31.35 0.78 10.49
CA GLN A 81 -32.03 -0.41 10.99
C GLN A 81 -31.73 -1.59 10.07
N ILE A 82 -30.67 -2.32 10.42
CA ILE A 82 -30.26 -3.55 9.78
C ILE A 82 -31.32 -4.61 10.10
N SER A 83 -32.06 -5.08 9.08
CA SER A 83 -32.88 -6.28 9.23
C SER A 83 -31.98 -7.48 9.49
N SER A 84 -32.47 -8.45 10.26
CA SER A 84 -31.75 -9.67 10.67
C SER A 84 -31.36 -10.61 9.50
N GLU A 85 -31.54 -10.18 8.26
CA GLU A 85 -31.17 -10.90 7.03
C GLU A 85 -29.78 -10.48 6.50
N LEU A 86 -29.14 -9.44 7.08
CA LEU A 86 -27.88 -8.89 6.56
C LEU A 86 -26.59 -9.56 7.11
N THR A 87 -26.68 -10.35 8.17
CA THR A 87 -25.50 -11.03 8.77
C THR A 87 -25.01 -12.23 7.96
N ASP A 88 -25.84 -12.80 7.08
CA ASP A 88 -25.50 -13.94 6.22
C ASP A 88 -25.02 -13.54 4.81
N ALA A 89 -24.81 -12.24 4.57
CA ALA A 89 -24.51 -11.70 3.24
C ALA A 89 -23.11 -11.09 3.15
N ILE A 90 -22.05 -11.87 3.45
CA ILE A 90 -20.70 -11.54 2.97
C ILE A 90 -20.64 -11.95 1.48
N PRO A 91 -20.47 -11.03 0.52
CA PRO A 91 -20.41 -11.41 -0.90
C PRO A 91 -19.20 -12.29 -1.19
N SER A 92 -19.40 -13.32 -2.01
CA SER A 92 -18.32 -14.02 -2.69
C SER A 92 -17.74 -13.13 -3.79
N GLY A 93 -16.53 -12.61 -3.56
CA GLY A 93 -15.87 -11.65 -4.44
C GLY A 93 -15.17 -10.56 -3.66
N ILE A 94 -14.48 -10.91 -2.58
CA ILE A 94 -13.66 -9.95 -1.83
C ILE A 94 -12.46 -9.60 -2.69
N SER A 95 -12.44 -8.35 -3.12
CA SER A 95 -11.30 -7.71 -3.75
C SER A 95 -10.28 -7.32 -2.68
N THR A 96 -9.01 -7.71 -2.86
CA THR A 96 -7.89 -7.18 -2.06
C THR A 96 -7.39 -5.92 -2.72
N VAL A 97 -7.68 -4.77 -2.12
CA VAL A 97 -7.22 -3.45 -2.57
C VAL A 97 -5.83 -3.19 -1.99
N PHE A 98 -4.88 -2.81 -2.85
CA PHE A 98 -3.50 -2.55 -2.44
C PHE A 98 -3.21 -1.05 -2.49
N TRP A 99 -2.86 -0.50 -1.34
CA TRP A 99 -2.45 0.90 -1.14
C TRP A 99 -1.03 1.00 -0.56
N GLU A 100 -0.34 -0.13 -0.47
CA GLU A 100 0.98 -0.34 0.12
C GLU A 100 2.08 -0.48 -0.95
N PHE A 101 3.36 -0.47 -0.55
CA PHE A 101 4.47 -0.78 -1.46
C PHE A 101 4.74 -2.28 -1.61
N TRP A 102 4.26 -3.07 -0.65
CA TRP A 102 4.37 -4.53 -0.61
C TRP A 102 3.03 -5.11 -0.17
N THR A 103 2.63 -6.24 -0.74
CA THR A 103 1.37 -6.90 -0.39
C THR A 103 1.30 -7.18 1.12
N ALA A 104 0.21 -6.77 1.76
CA ALA A 104 -0.08 -7.12 3.16
C ALA A 104 -0.48 -8.60 3.27
N LEU A 105 0.50 -9.50 3.22
CA LEU A 105 0.28 -10.94 3.08
C LEU A 105 -0.50 -11.56 4.26
N PRO A 106 -0.25 -11.20 5.54
CA PRO A 106 -1.07 -11.71 6.64
C PRO A 106 -2.56 -11.39 6.48
N PHE A 107 -2.89 -10.15 6.11
CA PHE A 107 -4.27 -9.73 5.84
C PHE A 107 -4.84 -10.44 4.61
N THR A 108 -4.02 -10.59 3.56
CA THR A 108 -4.39 -11.31 2.33
C THR A 108 -4.74 -12.77 2.64
N PHE A 109 -3.94 -13.50 3.41
CA PHE A 109 -4.24 -14.88 3.78
C PHE A 109 -5.51 -14.97 4.63
N ALA A 110 -5.70 -14.06 5.58
CA ALA A 110 -6.90 -14.04 6.42
C ALA A 110 -8.18 -13.82 5.60
N THR A 111 -8.17 -12.85 4.67
CA THR A 111 -9.32 -12.51 3.82
C THR A 111 -9.56 -13.54 2.73
N VAL A 112 -8.51 -14.09 2.11
CA VAL A 112 -8.64 -15.20 1.15
C VAL A 112 -9.20 -16.43 1.83
N ARG A 113 -8.73 -16.78 3.03
CA ARG A 113 -9.28 -17.93 3.79
C ARG A 113 -10.77 -17.77 4.04
N ALA A 114 -11.19 -16.60 4.54
CA ALA A 114 -12.60 -16.32 4.81
C ALA A 114 -13.45 -16.38 3.52
N SER A 115 -12.99 -15.73 2.45
CA SER A 115 -13.71 -15.68 1.17
C SER A 115 -13.80 -17.05 0.49
N MET A 116 -12.73 -17.86 0.53
CA MET A 116 -12.71 -19.19 -0.06
C MET A 116 -13.56 -20.17 0.75
N LYS A 117 -13.59 -20.05 2.08
CA LYS A 117 -14.51 -20.83 2.92
C LYS A 117 -15.98 -20.56 2.53
N ALA A 118 -16.37 -19.29 2.45
CA ALA A 118 -17.72 -18.91 2.03
C ALA A 118 -18.03 -19.35 0.59
N SER A 119 -17.07 -19.20 -0.32
CA SER A 119 -17.25 -19.58 -1.73
C SER A 119 -17.37 -21.10 -1.94
N LYS A 120 -16.80 -21.91 -1.04
CA LYS A 120 -16.89 -23.37 -1.09
C LYS A 120 -18.17 -23.93 -0.47
N ASP A 121 -18.98 -23.11 0.22
CA ASP A 121 -20.27 -23.55 0.74
C ASP A 121 -21.17 -24.03 -0.42
N PRO A 122 -21.63 -25.31 -0.41
CA PRO A 122 -22.52 -25.83 -1.45
C PRO A 122 -23.80 -25.01 -1.65
N ASN A 123 -24.26 -24.27 -0.64
CA ASN A 123 -25.45 -23.43 -0.69
C ASN A 123 -25.17 -22.04 -1.30
N ALA A 124 -23.91 -21.61 -1.38
CA ALA A 124 -23.54 -20.29 -1.92
C ALA A 124 -23.66 -20.22 -3.45
N GLY A 125 -23.64 -21.38 -4.14
CA GLY A 125 -23.79 -21.45 -5.59
C GLY A 125 -22.63 -20.82 -6.40
N VAL A 126 -21.50 -20.52 -5.75
CA VAL A 126 -20.32 -19.91 -6.37
C VAL A 126 -19.61 -20.92 -7.26
N LYS A 127 -19.34 -20.53 -8.50
CA LYS A 127 -18.66 -21.39 -9.49
C LYS A 127 -17.31 -20.84 -9.94
N HIS A 128 -17.08 -19.56 -9.71
CA HIS A 128 -15.90 -18.83 -10.16
C HIS A 128 -15.48 -17.88 -9.05
N VAL A 129 -14.18 -17.82 -8.82
CA VAL A 129 -13.54 -16.85 -7.93
C VAL A 129 -12.45 -16.17 -8.75
N MET A 130 -12.27 -14.87 -8.54
CA MET A 130 -11.26 -14.05 -9.21
C MET A 130 -10.40 -13.36 -8.15
N THR A 131 -9.09 -13.38 -8.33
CA THR A 131 -8.14 -12.55 -7.57
C THR A 131 -8.04 -11.19 -8.24
N THR A 132 -8.12 -10.13 -7.46
CA THR A 132 -7.87 -8.77 -7.94
C THR A 132 -6.60 -8.23 -7.32
N ILE A 133 -5.74 -7.63 -8.15
CA ILE A 133 -4.57 -6.89 -7.70
C ILE A 133 -4.75 -5.46 -8.18
N TRP A 134 -5.21 -4.61 -7.27
CA TRP A 134 -5.43 -3.19 -7.56
C TRP A 134 -4.11 -2.41 -7.48
N GLY A 135 -4.03 -1.31 -8.22
CA GLY A 135 -2.84 -0.50 -8.40
C GLY A 135 -3.11 0.96 -8.03
N ASP A 136 -3.77 1.15 -6.89
CA ASP A 136 -4.35 2.43 -6.52
C ASP A 136 -3.27 3.48 -6.27
N GLU A 137 -3.61 4.75 -6.52
CA GLU A 137 -2.75 5.88 -6.22
C GLU A 137 -1.32 5.78 -6.78
N GLY A 138 -1.20 5.45 -8.06
CA GLY A 138 0.06 5.45 -8.80
C GLY A 138 0.68 4.07 -9.03
N ASN A 139 0.05 3.00 -8.55
CA ASN A 139 0.54 1.62 -8.76
C ASN A 139 1.98 1.41 -8.25
N GLU A 140 2.23 1.88 -7.02
CA GLU A 140 3.56 1.92 -6.39
C GLU A 140 3.99 0.58 -5.77
N CYS A 141 3.08 -0.40 -5.73
CA CYS A 141 3.33 -1.73 -5.20
C CYS A 141 4.15 -2.57 -6.19
N ASP A 142 5.04 -3.42 -5.67
CA ASP A 142 5.59 -4.50 -6.49
C ASP A 142 4.49 -5.51 -6.82
N LEU A 143 4.07 -5.57 -8.09
CA LEU A 143 2.98 -6.46 -8.55
C LEU A 143 3.20 -7.91 -8.14
N TYR A 144 4.45 -8.37 -8.20
CA TYR A 144 4.76 -9.76 -7.91
C TYR A 144 4.74 -10.06 -6.43
N SER A 145 4.78 -9.06 -5.53
CA SER A 145 4.59 -9.27 -4.08
C SER A 145 3.27 -9.99 -3.74
N ALA A 146 2.29 -9.98 -4.64
CA ALA A 146 1.02 -10.68 -4.50
C ALA A 146 1.08 -12.19 -4.81
N LEU A 147 2.19 -12.71 -5.35
CA LEU A 147 2.35 -14.12 -5.71
C LEU A 147 2.03 -15.10 -4.56
N PRO A 148 2.44 -14.87 -3.29
CA PRO A 148 2.05 -15.75 -2.20
C PRO A 148 0.53 -15.77 -1.97
N GLY A 149 -0.15 -14.62 -2.09
CA GLY A 149 -1.61 -14.53 -1.99
C GLY A 149 -2.33 -15.30 -3.10
N MET A 150 -1.84 -15.18 -4.34
CA MET A 150 -2.35 -15.94 -5.48
C MET A 150 -2.16 -17.46 -5.29
N LEU A 151 -0.98 -17.88 -4.83
CA LEU A 151 -0.71 -19.28 -4.53
C LEU A 151 -1.61 -19.79 -3.39
N TYR A 152 -1.77 -19.01 -2.31
CA TYR A 152 -2.64 -19.36 -1.20
C TYR A 152 -4.10 -19.54 -1.64
N GLN A 153 -4.60 -18.68 -2.52
CA GLN A 153 -5.95 -18.82 -3.07
C GLN A 153 -6.09 -20.06 -3.95
N ALA A 154 -5.10 -20.34 -4.80
CA ALA A 154 -5.06 -21.54 -5.61
C ALA A 154 -5.08 -22.80 -4.73
N GLU A 155 -4.22 -22.87 -3.70
CA GLU A 155 -4.20 -23.97 -2.76
C GLU A 155 -5.52 -24.12 -2.01
N SER A 156 -6.14 -23.01 -1.59
CA SER A 156 -7.45 -22.99 -0.94
C SER A 156 -8.56 -23.55 -1.83
N ALA A 157 -8.47 -23.36 -3.15
CA ALA A 157 -9.45 -23.83 -4.13
C ALA A 157 -9.36 -25.34 -4.38
N TYR A 158 -8.16 -25.92 -4.32
CA TYR A 158 -7.94 -27.37 -4.47
C TYR A 158 -7.98 -28.15 -3.15
N THR A 159 -7.92 -27.45 -2.01
CA THR A 159 -7.99 -28.06 -0.68
C THR A 159 -9.43 -28.16 -0.19
N ARG A 160 -9.86 -29.39 0.13
CA ARG A 160 -11.20 -29.64 0.70
C ARG A 160 -11.34 -29.11 2.13
N ALA A 161 -10.25 -29.12 2.90
CA ALA A 161 -10.24 -28.56 4.25
C ALA A 161 -10.41 -27.03 4.21
N ASP A 162 -10.79 -26.47 5.36
CA ASP A 162 -10.91 -25.02 5.55
C ASP A 162 -9.55 -24.33 5.61
N GLU A 163 -8.50 -25.05 6.01
CA GLU A 163 -7.15 -24.53 6.17
C GLU A 163 -6.21 -25.10 5.10
N VAL A 164 -5.31 -24.23 4.62
CA VAL A 164 -4.21 -24.61 3.73
C VAL A 164 -3.04 -25.12 4.57
N ASP A 165 -2.42 -26.20 4.13
CA ASP A 165 -1.19 -26.71 4.75
C ASP A 165 -0.03 -25.73 4.51
N ALA A 166 0.47 -25.14 5.59
CA ALA A 166 1.53 -24.14 5.55
C ALA A 166 2.87 -24.71 5.03
N GLU A 167 3.20 -25.96 5.35
CA GLU A 167 4.43 -26.60 4.90
C GLU A 167 4.36 -26.89 3.40
N LEU A 168 3.21 -27.37 2.92
CA LEU A 168 2.98 -27.54 1.48
C LEU A 168 3.05 -26.20 0.73
N LEU A 169 2.48 -25.15 1.30
CA LEU A 169 2.50 -23.82 0.71
C LEU A 169 3.93 -23.29 0.56
N ARG A 170 4.77 -23.41 1.59
CA ARG A 170 6.20 -23.03 1.55
C ARG A 170 6.94 -23.75 0.43
N ARG A 171 6.82 -25.08 0.38
CA ARG A 171 7.46 -25.90 -0.66
C ARG A 171 6.99 -25.57 -2.06
N LYS A 172 5.70 -25.25 -2.22
CA LYS A 172 5.16 -24.82 -3.52
C LYS A 172 5.65 -23.43 -3.90
N PHE A 173 5.76 -22.52 -2.95
CA PHE A 173 6.25 -21.17 -3.21
C PHE A 173 7.71 -21.21 -3.67
N ASP A 174 8.56 -21.94 -2.96
CA ASP A 174 9.92 -22.25 -3.41
C ASP A 174 9.91 -22.90 -4.81
N GLY A 175 9.22 -24.03 -5.00
CA GLY A 175 9.27 -24.75 -6.27
C GLY A 175 8.66 -24.03 -7.48
N ILE A 176 7.73 -23.09 -7.29
CA ILE A 176 7.05 -22.35 -8.38
C ILE A 176 7.69 -20.99 -8.62
N VAL A 177 8.05 -20.27 -7.54
CA VAL A 177 8.51 -18.88 -7.58
C VAL A 177 10.04 -18.81 -7.44
N GLY A 178 10.67 -19.74 -6.72
CA GLY A 178 12.10 -19.68 -6.39
C GLY A 178 12.38 -18.62 -5.33
N ALA A 179 11.57 -18.57 -4.28
CA ALA A 179 11.64 -17.60 -3.20
C ALA A 179 11.22 -18.24 -1.87
N ASP A 180 11.67 -17.67 -0.75
CA ASP A 180 11.23 -18.09 0.57
C ASP A 180 9.93 -17.39 0.95
N LEU A 181 8.94 -18.15 1.40
CA LEU A 181 7.63 -17.61 1.74
C LEU A 181 7.67 -16.75 3.01
N ASP A 182 8.45 -17.14 4.01
CA ASP A 182 8.47 -16.45 5.29
C ASP A 182 9.14 -15.09 5.13
N ASP A 183 10.20 -14.98 4.34
CA ASP A 183 10.85 -13.69 4.05
C ASP A 183 9.89 -12.70 3.38
N TRP A 184 9.10 -13.18 2.43
CA TRP A 184 8.11 -12.38 1.72
C TRP A 184 6.98 -11.95 2.64
N VAL A 185 6.53 -12.83 3.54
CA VAL A 185 5.57 -12.48 4.59
C VAL A 185 6.17 -11.47 5.56
N TYR A 186 7.44 -11.63 5.95
CA TYR A 186 8.14 -10.73 6.86
C TYR A 186 8.25 -9.31 6.30
N ALA A 187 8.44 -9.16 4.98
CA ALA A 187 8.44 -7.86 4.30
C ALA A 187 7.11 -7.08 4.44
N SER A 188 5.98 -7.75 4.76
CA SER A 188 4.70 -7.09 5.06
C SER A 188 4.76 -6.18 6.30
N LYS A 189 5.79 -6.33 7.14
CA LYS A 189 6.04 -5.45 8.30
C LYS A 189 6.40 -4.01 7.91
N LEU A 190 6.54 -3.68 6.63
CA LEU A 190 6.62 -2.28 6.19
C LEU A 190 5.46 -1.44 6.73
N ASP A 191 4.25 -2.01 6.68
CA ASP A 191 3.01 -1.34 7.05
C ASP A 191 2.38 -1.93 8.32
N ASP A 192 2.87 -3.08 8.78
CA ASP A 192 2.44 -3.74 10.00
C ASP A 192 3.45 -3.56 11.15
N THR A 193 3.19 -2.57 12.01
CA THR A 193 3.98 -2.31 13.23
C THR A 193 3.60 -3.21 14.41
N GLN A 194 2.51 -3.98 14.30
CA GLN A 194 1.83 -4.60 15.42
C GLN A 194 1.07 -5.87 15.01
N ALA A 195 1.76 -6.81 14.35
CA ALA A 195 1.17 -8.04 13.80
C ALA A 195 0.40 -8.90 14.82
N GLU A 196 0.77 -8.78 16.09
CA GLU A 196 0.22 -9.56 17.21
C GLU A 196 -0.98 -8.89 17.89
N SER A 197 -1.22 -7.59 17.64
CA SER A 197 -2.20 -6.77 18.37
C SER A 197 -3.22 -6.03 17.51
N GLN A 198 -3.23 -6.23 16.19
CA GLN A 198 -4.25 -5.71 15.28
C GLN A 198 -5.33 -6.77 15.01
N PRO A 199 -6.44 -6.83 15.77
CA PRO A 199 -7.52 -7.76 15.46
C PRO A 199 -8.15 -7.37 14.12
N ILE A 200 -8.08 -8.28 13.13
CA ILE A 200 -8.92 -8.19 11.93
C ILE A 200 -10.37 -8.39 12.39
N SER A 201 -11.13 -7.31 12.40
CA SER A 201 -12.55 -7.29 12.75
C SER A 201 -13.42 -7.14 11.50
N VAL A 202 -14.74 -7.28 11.66
CA VAL A 202 -15.70 -7.00 10.58
C VAL A 202 -15.64 -5.54 10.09
N ASN A 203 -15.09 -4.63 10.89
CA ASN A 203 -14.89 -3.22 10.54
C ASN A 203 -13.49 -2.94 9.96
N SER A 204 -12.62 -3.95 9.91
CA SER A 204 -11.28 -3.84 9.34
C SER A 204 -11.36 -3.97 7.82
N HIS A 205 -11.71 -2.86 7.16
CA HIS A 205 -11.92 -2.82 5.72
C HIS A 205 -10.60 -2.71 4.93
N TYR A 206 -9.57 -2.10 5.53
CA TYR A 206 -8.28 -1.85 4.87
C TYR A 206 -7.14 -2.03 5.86
N THR A 207 -5.98 -2.42 5.34
CA THR A 207 -4.70 -2.36 6.05
C THR A 207 -4.20 -0.92 6.11
N PRO A 208 -3.53 -0.52 7.21
CA PRO A 208 -2.84 0.76 7.23
C PRO A 208 -1.70 0.77 6.21
N ASN A 209 -1.33 1.96 5.72
CA ASN A 209 -0.24 2.14 4.75
C ASN A 209 0.86 3.07 5.30
N LEU A 210 1.33 2.75 6.52
CA LEU A 210 2.34 3.51 7.26
C LEU A 210 3.58 3.86 6.43
N ALA A 211 4.13 2.89 5.70
CA ALA A 211 5.31 3.10 4.88
C ALA A 211 5.06 4.16 3.80
N LYS A 212 3.85 4.18 3.20
CA LYS A 212 3.47 5.15 2.16
C LYS A 212 3.48 6.57 2.70
N PHE A 213 2.75 6.83 3.79
CA PHE A 213 2.68 8.19 4.29
C PHE A 213 3.99 8.64 4.95
N LEU A 214 4.75 7.74 5.58
CA LEU A 214 6.09 8.07 6.07
C LEU A 214 7.08 8.36 4.95
N LEU A 215 7.00 7.67 3.81
CA LEU A 215 7.89 7.95 2.68
C LEU A 215 7.55 9.30 2.05
N TRP A 216 6.27 9.51 1.73
CA TRP A 216 5.85 10.65 0.91
C TRP A 216 5.61 11.95 1.66
N GLU A 217 5.48 11.90 2.98
CA GLU A 217 5.38 13.10 3.79
C GLU A 217 6.55 14.07 3.55
N GLU A 218 6.25 15.36 3.45
CA GLU A 218 7.28 16.39 3.35
C GLU A 218 8.15 16.39 4.62
N PRO A 219 9.47 16.17 4.51
CA PRO A 219 10.34 15.86 5.64
C PRO A 219 10.56 17.03 6.61
N PHE A 220 10.48 18.28 6.16
CA PHE A 220 10.82 19.43 7.00
C PHE A 220 9.65 19.84 7.90
N PHE A 221 8.43 19.73 7.40
CA PHE A 221 7.21 19.97 8.16
C PHE A 221 6.84 18.74 8.97
N SER A 222 6.91 17.54 8.36
CA SER A 222 6.55 16.26 8.96
C SER A 222 5.28 16.35 9.83
N PHE A 223 4.20 16.88 9.26
CA PHE A 223 2.98 17.25 9.96
C PHE A 223 2.19 16.06 10.55
N LEU A 224 2.47 14.84 10.08
CA LEU A 224 1.99 13.57 10.58
C LEU A 224 2.88 13.01 11.70
N SER A 225 4.03 13.62 12.03
CA SER A 225 4.88 13.12 13.13
C SER A 225 4.17 12.95 14.47
N PRO A 226 3.22 13.82 14.88
CA PRO A 226 2.44 13.61 16.10
C PRO A 226 1.54 12.37 16.05
N GLN A 227 1.24 11.84 14.87
CA GLN A 227 0.41 10.66 14.67
C GLN A 227 1.09 9.37 15.16
N TYR A 228 2.43 9.32 15.09
CA TYR A 228 3.23 8.12 15.38
C TYR A 228 4.28 8.32 16.50
N ARG A 229 4.22 9.42 17.26
CA ARG A 229 5.15 9.74 18.37
C ARG A 229 5.26 8.62 19.43
N GLY A 230 4.19 7.86 19.67
CA GLY A 230 4.18 6.76 20.64
C GLY A 230 4.81 5.44 20.17
N TYR A 231 5.35 5.39 18.95
CA TYR A 231 5.83 4.16 18.31
C TYR A 231 7.34 4.23 18.09
N ASP A 232 8.06 3.16 18.44
CA ASP A 232 9.49 3.03 18.16
C ASP A 232 9.72 2.56 16.71
N LEU A 233 9.43 3.46 15.77
CA LEU A 233 9.55 3.19 14.34
C LEU A 233 11.01 3.07 13.88
N GLU A 234 11.94 3.73 14.59
CA GLU A 234 13.37 3.64 14.25
C GLU A 234 13.88 2.22 14.50
N ALA A 235 13.56 1.62 15.66
CA ALA A 235 13.89 0.22 15.94
C ALA A 235 13.14 -0.73 15.00
N HIS A 236 11.83 -0.52 14.79
CA HIS A 236 11.01 -1.34 13.90
C HIS A 236 11.61 -1.46 12.50
N TYR A 237 11.85 -0.33 11.84
CA TYR A 237 12.39 -0.32 10.48
C TYR A 237 13.87 -0.74 10.42
N SER A 238 14.65 -0.47 11.46
CA SER A 238 16.04 -0.97 11.53
C SER A 238 16.08 -2.49 11.60
N HIS A 239 15.23 -3.11 12.43
CA HIS A 239 15.11 -4.57 12.51
C HIS A 239 14.61 -5.17 11.19
N LEU A 240 13.61 -4.55 10.55
CA LEU A 240 13.12 -4.99 9.25
C LEU A 240 14.21 -4.92 8.18
N ALA A 241 14.95 -3.80 8.09
CA ALA A 241 16.06 -3.66 7.16
C ALA A 241 17.15 -4.73 7.41
N SER A 242 17.49 -4.98 8.67
CA SER A 242 18.49 -5.98 9.06
C SER A 242 18.06 -7.41 8.72
N TYR A 243 16.77 -7.73 8.87
CA TYR A 243 16.22 -9.01 8.45
C TYR A 243 16.30 -9.18 6.92
N LEU A 244 15.83 -8.18 6.18
CA LEU A 244 15.78 -8.25 4.72
C LEU A 244 17.18 -8.26 4.09
N GLU A 245 18.16 -7.61 4.72
CA GLU A 245 19.57 -7.72 4.33
C GLU A 245 20.08 -9.16 4.44
N GLN A 246 19.72 -9.88 5.51
CA GLN A 246 20.06 -11.30 5.68
C GLN A 246 19.36 -12.17 4.62
N ALA A 247 18.07 -11.94 4.36
CA ALA A 247 17.30 -12.67 3.33
C ALA A 247 17.78 -12.41 1.88
N LEU A 248 18.51 -11.31 1.68
CA LEU A 248 19.15 -10.95 0.40
C LEU A 248 20.61 -11.42 0.29
N SER A 249 21.17 -12.00 1.35
CA SER A 249 22.57 -12.40 1.42
C SER A 249 22.83 -13.73 0.70
N SER A 250 24.02 -13.86 0.10
CA SER A 250 24.58 -15.16 -0.31
C SER A 250 25.50 -15.75 0.77
N ASP A 251 25.81 -14.99 1.82
CA ASP A 251 26.67 -15.41 2.92
C ASP A 251 25.83 -15.89 4.10
N PHE A 252 25.76 -17.22 4.27
CA PHE A 252 25.02 -17.86 5.37
C PHE A 252 25.52 -17.44 6.76
N SER A 253 26.75 -16.93 6.89
CA SER A 253 27.29 -16.49 8.19
C SER A 253 26.65 -15.22 8.72
N THR A 254 26.00 -14.42 7.86
CA THR A 254 25.24 -13.23 8.28
C THR A 254 23.89 -13.59 8.88
N MET A 255 23.41 -14.82 8.68
CA MET A 255 22.06 -15.23 9.08
C MET A 255 21.97 -15.53 10.58
N THR A 256 20.98 -14.90 11.20
CA THR A 256 20.59 -15.13 12.59
C THR A 256 19.41 -16.12 12.66
N PRO A 257 19.07 -16.65 13.85
CA PRO A 257 17.89 -17.51 14.01
C PRO A 257 16.54 -16.88 13.64
N SER A 258 16.51 -15.60 13.27
CA SER A 258 15.32 -14.94 12.74
C SER A 258 14.96 -15.43 11.33
N ILE A 259 15.93 -15.85 10.52
CA ILE A 259 15.71 -16.51 9.24
C ILE A 259 15.28 -17.96 9.51
N SER A 260 14.05 -18.30 9.17
CA SER A 260 13.44 -19.61 9.49
C SER A 260 14.11 -20.77 8.73
N LEU A 261 14.53 -20.52 7.49
CA LEU A 261 15.24 -21.45 6.63
C LEU A 261 16.53 -20.78 6.13
N PRO A 262 17.72 -21.17 6.62
CA PRO A 262 18.98 -20.65 6.07
C PRO A 262 19.09 -20.96 4.57
N HIS A 263 19.30 -19.93 3.75
CA HIS A 263 19.32 -20.03 2.28
C HIS A 263 20.31 -19.01 1.68
N SER A 264 20.47 -19.02 0.35
CA SER A 264 21.14 -17.96 -0.39
C SER A 264 20.17 -17.34 -1.38
N VAL A 265 20.30 -16.03 -1.66
CA VAL A 265 19.57 -15.41 -2.78
C VAL A 265 19.91 -16.06 -4.12
N ASP A 266 21.04 -16.75 -4.25
CA ASP A 266 21.40 -17.51 -5.45
C ASP A 266 20.56 -18.80 -5.60
N ASP A 267 20.16 -19.41 -4.48
CA ASP A 267 19.28 -20.58 -4.45
C ASP A 267 17.80 -20.17 -4.58
N LEU A 268 17.45 -18.99 -4.04
CA LEU A 268 16.12 -18.39 -4.07
C LEU A 268 16.13 -17.06 -4.85
N PRO A 269 16.31 -17.10 -6.18
CA PRO A 269 16.58 -15.91 -6.99
C PRO A 269 15.48 -14.86 -6.96
N LEU A 270 14.23 -15.24 -6.68
CA LEU A 270 13.13 -14.27 -6.60
C LEU A 270 13.13 -13.48 -5.28
N ASN A 271 13.90 -13.89 -4.26
CA ASN A 271 14.15 -13.03 -3.08
C ASN A 271 14.82 -11.72 -3.45
N VAL A 272 15.44 -11.57 -4.64
CA VAL A 272 15.96 -10.29 -5.13
C VAL A 272 14.91 -9.16 -5.12
N ARG A 273 13.61 -9.48 -5.20
CA ARG A 273 12.53 -8.49 -5.12
C ARG A 273 12.40 -7.86 -3.74
N LEU A 274 12.90 -8.52 -2.69
CA LEU A 274 12.97 -7.99 -1.33
C LEU A 274 13.89 -6.76 -1.20
N LYS A 275 14.67 -6.43 -2.25
CA LYS A 275 15.44 -5.16 -2.30
C LYS A 275 14.55 -3.93 -2.15
N LEU A 276 13.33 -3.95 -2.70
CA LEU A 276 12.40 -2.83 -2.57
C LEU A 276 11.99 -2.60 -1.10
N PRO A 277 11.42 -3.60 -0.38
CA PRO A 277 11.11 -3.42 1.03
C PRO A 277 12.36 -3.21 1.91
N TYR A 278 13.53 -3.74 1.55
CA TYR A 278 14.79 -3.46 2.24
C TYR A 278 15.19 -1.97 2.16
N LEU A 279 15.18 -1.38 0.96
CA LEU A 279 15.51 0.03 0.79
C LEU A 279 14.45 0.94 1.40
N LEU A 280 13.16 0.58 1.31
CA LEU A 280 12.10 1.29 2.00
C LEU A 280 12.33 1.27 3.51
N ALA A 281 12.57 0.11 4.13
CA ALA A 281 12.85 0.01 5.55
C ALA A 281 14.11 0.81 5.95
N SER A 282 15.16 0.76 5.13
CA SER A 282 16.39 1.55 5.35
C SER A 282 16.17 3.06 5.27
N VAL A 283 15.36 3.53 4.32
CA VAL A 283 14.96 4.95 4.22
C VAL A 283 14.10 5.34 5.42
N LEU A 284 13.10 4.52 5.75
CA LEU A 284 12.13 4.82 6.80
C LEU A 284 12.76 4.80 8.19
N SER A 285 13.75 3.94 8.46
CA SER A 285 14.51 3.96 9.72
C SER A 285 15.25 5.28 9.93
N LEU A 286 15.73 5.92 8.86
CA LEU A 286 16.37 7.24 8.93
C LEU A 286 15.39 8.41 8.82
N LYS A 287 14.22 8.23 8.19
CA LYS A 287 13.25 9.30 7.98
C LYS A 287 12.27 9.46 9.13
N CYS A 288 11.78 8.37 9.71
CA CYS A 288 10.86 8.43 10.84
C CYS A 288 11.49 9.21 12.00
N HIS A 289 10.70 10.00 12.71
CA HIS A 289 11.13 10.80 13.87
C HIS A 289 12.22 11.85 13.61
N LEU A 290 12.73 12.00 12.38
CA LEU A 290 13.83 12.91 12.06
C LEU A 290 13.51 14.36 12.42
N ARG A 291 12.34 14.86 11.98
CA ARG A 291 11.88 16.21 12.27
C ARG A 291 11.68 16.46 13.76
N GLU A 292 11.12 15.47 14.47
CA GLU A 292 10.91 15.57 15.92
C GLU A 292 12.25 15.67 16.68
N ARG A 293 13.22 14.82 16.34
CA ARG A 293 14.57 14.87 16.92
C ARG A 293 15.27 16.19 16.63
N LEU A 294 15.19 16.69 15.39
CA LEU A 294 15.74 17.98 15.00
C LEU A 294 15.10 19.14 15.77
N ALA A 295 13.77 19.16 15.89
CA ALA A 295 13.06 20.19 16.64
C ALA A 295 13.45 20.15 18.12
N ASN A 296 13.63 18.95 18.70
CA ASN A 296 14.10 18.81 20.08
C ASN A 296 15.54 19.33 20.26
N ALA A 297 16.47 18.91 19.42
CA ALA A 297 17.87 19.35 19.47
C ALA A 297 17.98 20.87 19.26
N TYR A 298 17.21 21.43 18.32
CA TYR A 298 17.14 22.88 18.08
C TYR A 298 16.62 23.63 19.31
N ARG A 299 15.52 23.18 19.92
CA ARG A 299 14.94 23.79 21.13
C ARG A 299 15.90 23.77 22.32
N LEU A 300 16.66 22.69 22.48
CA LEU A 300 17.62 22.52 23.57
C LEU A 300 18.98 23.20 23.29
N GLY A 301 19.20 23.70 22.07
CA GLY A 301 20.50 24.23 21.65
C GLY A 301 21.59 23.15 21.52
N ASP A 302 21.20 21.89 21.35
CA ASP A 302 22.11 20.76 21.21
C ASP A 302 22.73 20.74 19.81
N ARG A 303 23.84 21.46 19.65
CA ARG A 303 24.53 21.56 18.36
C ARG A 303 25.18 20.25 17.94
N GLU A 304 25.57 19.38 18.88
CA GLU A 304 26.19 18.09 18.55
C GLU A 304 25.16 17.15 17.92
N GLU A 305 23.97 17.04 18.53
CA GLU A 305 22.87 16.25 17.97
C GLU A 305 22.36 16.85 16.65
N LEU A 306 22.28 18.18 16.53
CA LEU A 306 21.94 18.81 15.25
C LEU A 306 22.96 18.49 14.14
N GLU A 307 24.25 18.49 14.44
CA GLU A 307 25.30 18.10 13.49
C GLU A 307 25.19 16.61 13.12
N ALA A 308 24.93 15.73 14.09
CA ALA A 308 24.75 14.31 13.86
C ALA A 308 23.50 14.01 12.99
N LEU A 309 22.42 14.78 13.15
CA LEU A 309 21.18 14.61 12.40
C LEU A 309 21.24 15.27 11.01
N GLY A 310 21.68 16.53 10.93
CA GLY A 310 21.53 17.39 9.75
C GLY A 310 22.79 18.12 9.29
N GLY A 311 23.96 17.80 9.85
CA GLY A 311 25.23 18.41 9.48
C GLY A 311 25.75 17.96 8.11
N ALA A 312 26.75 18.69 7.60
CA ALA A 312 27.27 18.53 6.24
C ALA A 312 28.08 17.24 6.03
N GLY A 313 28.48 16.56 7.11
CA GLY A 313 29.26 15.34 7.05
C GLY A 313 28.49 14.18 6.40
N GLU A 314 29.21 13.31 5.69
CA GLU A 314 28.64 12.10 5.06
C GLU A 314 27.98 11.14 6.06
N ARG A 315 28.39 11.21 7.33
CA ARG A 315 27.85 10.38 8.42
C ARG A 315 26.59 10.95 9.06
N SER A 316 26.18 12.18 8.74
CA SER A 316 24.93 12.72 9.28
C SER A 316 23.74 11.86 8.85
N ARG A 317 22.67 11.87 9.65
CA ARG A 317 21.45 11.12 9.33
C ARG A 317 20.84 11.59 7.99
N MET A 318 20.82 12.90 7.74
CA MET A 318 20.35 13.52 6.50
C MET A 318 21.17 13.10 5.27
N SER A 319 22.51 13.10 5.36
CA SER A 319 23.38 12.67 4.24
C SER A 319 23.08 11.22 3.84
N ARG A 320 23.01 10.32 4.83
CA ARG A 320 22.69 8.90 4.60
C ARG A 320 21.28 8.69 4.07
N LEU A 321 20.28 9.39 4.63
CA LEU A 321 18.89 9.35 4.16
C LEU A 321 18.78 9.74 2.68
N ARG A 322 19.46 10.83 2.28
CA ARG A 322 19.43 11.29 0.88
C ARG A 322 20.05 10.27 -0.07
N GLY A 323 21.18 9.66 0.29
CA GLY A 323 21.79 8.59 -0.49
C GLY A 323 20.86 7.40 -0.69
N LEU A 324 20.23 6.92 0.40
CA LEU A 324 19.28 5.81 0.34
C LEU A 324 18.01 6.15 -0.47
N VAL A 325 17.55 7.39 -0.45
CA VAL A 325 16.42 7.83 -1.29
C VAL A 325 16.79 7.82 -2.77
N ASP A 326 18.02 8.20 -3.13
CA ASP A 326 18.51 8.11 -4.51
C ASP A 326 18.61 6.66 -4.97
N GLU A 327 19.09 5.75 -4.12
CA GLU A 327 19.13 4.31 -4.40
C GLU A 327 17.72 3.72 -4.54
N LEU A 328 16.80 4.07 -3.64
CA LEU A 328 15.40 3.64 -3.69
C LEU A 328 14.72 4.12 -4.98
N HIS A 329 14.93 5.38 -5.38
CA HIS A 329 14.41 5.93 -6.63
C HIS A 329 14.92 5.16 -7.85
N ALA A 330 16.23 4.88 -7.89
CA ALA A 330 16.83 4.11 -8.98
C ALA A 330 16.26 2.69 -9.05
N LEU A 331 16.19 1.98 -7.91
CA LEU A 331 15.63 0.63 -7.85
C LEU A 331 14.16 0.61 -8.27
N HIS A 332 13.34 1.53 -7.75
CA HIS A 332 11.92 1.55 -8.04
C HIS A 332 11.66 1.86 -9.53
N ARG A 333 12.46 2.74 -10.15
CA ARG A 333 12.41 2.99 -11.59
C ARG A 333 12.74 1.72 -12.39
N ASP A 334 13.80 1.04 -12.01
CA ASP A 334 14.27 -0.13 -12.75
C ASP A 334 13.25 -1.29 -12.59
N ASN A 335 12.66 -1.44 -11.41
CA ASN A 335 11.52 -2.32 -11.17
C ASN A 335 10.33 -1.95 -12.06
N TRP A 336 9.94 -0.68 -12.13
CA TRP A 336 8.84 -0.21 -12.99
C TRP A 336 9.09 -0.57 -14.44
N MET A 337 10.27 -0.23 -14.98
CA MET A 337 10.60 -0.47 -16.38
C MET A 337 10.74 -1.96 -16.71
N SER A 338 10.96 -2.81 -15.71
CA SER A 338 10.94 -4.28 -15.88
C SER A 338 9.53 -4.87 -15.94
N MET A 339 8.55 -4.24 -15.28
CA MET A 339 7.18 -4.77 -15.13
C MET A 339 6.17 -4.10 -16.06
N TYR A 340 6.36 -2.82 -16.34
CA TYR A 340 5.37 -1.96 -16.95
C TYR A 340 5.94 -1.24 -18.17
N LYS A 341 5.03 -0.66 -18.96
CA LYS A 341 5.42 0.34 -19.97
C LYS A 341 5.91 1.61 -19.27
N PRO A 342 6.67 2.49 -19.96
CA PRO A 342 7.17 3.72 -19.35
C PRO A 342 6.07 4.67 -18.85
N PHE A 343 4.87 4.64 -19.43
CA PHE A 343 3.76 5.50 -19.04
C PHE A 343 3.26 5.16 -17.62
N GLY A 344 3.10 6.18 -16.79
CA GLY A 344 2.75 6.09 -15.38
C GLY A 344 3.95 6.33 -14.45
N TRP A 345 5.17 6.03 -14.90
CA TRP A 345 6.38 6.29 -14.09
C TRP A 345 6.56 7.78 -13.79
N GLU A 346 6.16 8.67 -14.71
CA GLU A 346 6.25 10.12 -14.50
C GLU A 346 5.52 10.59 -13.25
N VAL A 347 4.48 9.87 -12.80
CA VAL A 347 3.78 10.16 -11.54
C VAL A 347 4.72 9.94 -10.36
N LEU A 348 5.35 8.77 -10.27
CA LEU A 348 6.28 8.44 -9.20
C LEU A 348 7.55 9.29 -9.28
N ASP A 349 8.03 9.57 -10.49
CA ASP A 349 9.21 10.40 -10.71
C ASP A 349 9.00 11.83 -10.18
N LEU A 350 7.79 12.39 -10.34
CA LEU A 350 7.41 13.66 -9.73
C LEU A 350 7.35 13.58 -8.20
N ARG A 351 6.83 12.48 -7.63
CA ARG A 351 6.79 12.25 -6.17
C ARG A 351 8.20 12.16 -5.57
N TYR A 352 9.07 11.33 -6.15
CA TYR A 352 10.48 11.24 -5.77
C TYR A 352 11.23 12.56 -5.98
N GLY A 353 10.99 13.24 -7.11
CA GLY A 353 11.58 14.55 -7.38
C GLY A 353 11.23 15.58 -6.30
N GLY A 354 9.96 15.60 -5.87
CA GLY A 354 9.51 16.39 -4.73
C GLY A 354 10.23 16.02 -3.43
N LEU A 355 10.22 14.74 -3.05
CA LEU A 355 10.88 14.26 -1.83
C LEU A 355 12.36 14.62 -1.79
N ARG A 356 13.10 14.36 -2.88
CA ARG A 356 14.53 14.65 -3.01
C ARG A 356 14.83 16.14 -2.89
N ALA A 357 14.05 16.98 -3.59
CA ALA A 357 14.21 18.44 -3.53
C ALA A 357 13.92 19.00 -2.12
N ARG A 358 12.94 18.42 -1.42
CA ARG A 358 12.57 18.83 -0.06
C ARG A 358 13.59 18.39 0.98
N LEU A 359 14.12 17.16 0.90
CA LEU A 359 15.25 16.73 1.71
C LEU A 359 16.48 17.61 1.49
N GLU A 360 16.77 17.99 0.24
CA GLU A 360 17.88 18.91 -0.06
C GLU A 360 17.66 20.30 0.53
N THR A 361 16.44 20.83 0.44
CA THR A 361 16.10 22.14 1.03
C THR A 361 16.29 22.13 2.54
N MET A 362 15.80 21.09 3.20
CA MET A 362 15.97 20.87 4.63
C MET A 362 17.45 20.76 5.02
N HIS A 363 18.23 19.96 4.29
CA HIS A 363 19.64 19.76 4.58
C HIS A 363 20.45 21.06 4.42
N ARG A 364 20.23 21.82 3.34
CA ARG A 364 20.93 23.10 3.12
C ARG A 364 20.66 24.10 4.24
N ARG A 365 19.42 24.20 4.70
CA ARG A 365 19.06 25.12 5.80
C ARG A 365 19.70 24.71 7.11
N LEU A 366 19.74 23.41 7.41
CA LEU A 366 20.43 22.88 8.60
C LEU A 366 21.93 23.13 8.55
N VAL A 367 22.59 22.86 7.42
CA VAL A 367 24.02 23.10 7.23
C VAL A 367 24.36 24.59 7.37
N ALA A 368 23.60 25.48 6.73
CA ALA A 368 23.82 26.92 6.85
C ALA A 368 23.64 27.43 8.29
N TYR A 369 22.68 26.89 9.03
CA TYR A 369 22.50 27.22 10.46
C TYR A 369 23.65 26.69 11.35
N LEU A 370 24.25 25.56 10.96
CA LEU A 370 25.33 24.92 11.70
C LEU A 370 26.70 25.56 11.43
N ASP A 371 26.90 26.17 10.26
CA ASP A 371 28.13 26.82 9.87
C ASP A 371 28.29 28.22 10.54
N PRO A 372 29.28 28.40 11.44
CA PRO A 372 29.50 29.69 12.08
C PRO A 372 29.96 30.79 11.11
N ALA A 373 30.42 30.45 9.90
CA ALA A 373 30.80 31.39 8.86
C ALA A 373 29.61 31.82 7.97
N ASP A 374 28.47 31.13 8.03
CA ASP A 374 27.27 31.44 7.23
C ASP A 374 26.22 32.15 8.09
N ALA A 375 26.04 33.46 7.85
CA ALA A 375 25.03 34.27 8.54
C ALA A 375 23.66 34.31 7.82
N SER A 376 23.48 33.54 6.75
CA SER A 376 22.25 33.56 5.95
C SER A 376 21.06 32.88 6.62
N VAL A 377 21.32 31.92 7.53
CA VAL A 377 20.30 31.21 8.30
C VAL A 377 20.61 31.32 9.79
N THR A 378 19.98 32.27 10.47
CA THR A 378 20.15 32.48 11.91
C THR A 378 19.11 31.78 12.78
N LYS A 379 18.04 31.26 12.16
CA LYS A 379 16.96 30.51 12.78
C LYS A 379 16.35 29.52 11.78
N ILE A 380 15.70 28.49 12.30
CA ILE A 380 15.01 27.48 11.51
C ILE A 380 13.53 27.48 11.90
N GLU A 381 12.75 28.39 11.29
CA GLU A 381 11.34 28.59 11.64
C GLU A 381 10.50 27.33 11.47
N GLU A 382 10.85 26.44 10.54
CA GLU A 382 10.16 25.17 10.32
C GLU A 382 10.21 24.25 11.56
N LEU A 383 11.26 24.35 12.38
CA LEU A 383 11.44 23.57 13.60
C LEU A 383 10.81 24.24 14.84
N GLU A 384 10.46 25.53 14.75
CA GLU A 384 9.82 26.29 15.83
C GLU A 384 8.30 26.05 15.90
N VAL A 385 7.71 25.48 14.85
CA VAL A 385 6.28 25.17 14.79
C VAL A 385 5.97 23.94 15.65
N GLU A 386 5.08 24.11 16.63
CA GLU A 386 4.47 22.99 17.37
C GLU A 386 3.45 22.28 16.47
N LEU A 387 3.51 20.95 16.41
CA LEU A 387 2.65 20.13 15.56
C LEU A 387 1.56 19.45 16.38
N GLU A 388 0.36 19.36 15.81
CA GLU A 388 -0.81 18.72 16.42
C GLU A 388 -1.17 17.41 15.72
N THR A 389 -1.82 16.50 16.45
CA THR A 389 -2.34 15.25 15.88
C THR A 389 -3.56 15.53 15.01
N ILE A 390 -3.47 15.20 13.72
CA ILE A 390 -4.54 15.47 12.74
C ILE A 390 -5.67 14.46 12.79
N TYR A 391 -5.35 13.19 13.08
CA TYR A 391 -6.33 12.11 13.16
C TYR A 391 -6.34 11.52 14.58
N PRO A 392 -7.07 12.15 15.53
CA PRO A 392 -7.15 11.67 16.90
C PRO A 392 -7.59 10.21 16.97
N ASN A 393 -6.96 9.46 17.88
CA ASN A 393 -7.25 8.05 18.15
C ASN A 393 -6.93 7.05 17.03
N GLN A 394 -6.36 7.48 15.90
CA GLN A 394 -6.00 6.55 14.81
C GLN A 394 -4.58 5.97 14.95
N GLY A 395 -3.64 6.67 15.60
CA GLY A 395 -2.24 6.25 15.66
C GLY A 395 -1.67 5.95 14.27
N CYS A 396 -0.85 4.91 14.15
CA CYS A 396 -0.34 4.43 12.85
C CYS A 396 -1.38 3.70 11.98
N SER A 397 -2.61 3.47 12.47
CA SER A 397 -3.65 2.73 11.75
C SER A 397 -4.38 3.60 10.71
N LEU A 398 -3.62 4.27 9.84
CA LEU A 398 -4.15 5.17 8.80
C LEU A 398 -3.92 4.62 7.40
N MET A 399 -4.87 4.93 6.51
CA MET A 399 -4.73 4.76 5.06
C MET A 399 -4.84 6.13 4.37
N LEU A 400 -3.72 6.64 3.88
CA LEU A 400 -3.62 7.95 3.22
C LEU A 400 -3.19 7.81 1.76
N ASP A 401 -3.78 8.63 0.89
CA ASP A 401 -3.27 8.85 -0.48
C ASP A 401 -2.10 9.85 -0.47
N TYR A 402 -1.43 9.97 -1.62
CA TYR A 402 -0.28 10.87 -1.75
C TYR A 402 -0.65 12.34 -1.46
N ALA A 403 -1.82 12.80 -1.90
CA ALA A 403 -2.23 14.19 -1.71
C ALA A 403 -2.42 14.52 -0.22
N ARG A 404 -3.00 13.60 0.55
CA ARG A 404 -3.24 13.73 2.00
C ARG A 404 -2.00 13.60 2.85
N CYS A 405 -0.95 12.89 2.41
CA CYS A 405 0.28 12.75 3.19
C CYS A 405 1.41 13.69 2.73
N SER A 406 1.49 14.09 1.47
CA SER A 406 2.64 14.83 0.94
C SER A 406 2.73 16.28 1.42
N ARG A 407 1.62 16.93 1.79
CA ARG A 407 1.63 18.32 2.27
C ARG A 407 0.38 18.68 3.07
N PRO A 408 0.47 19.65 4.01
CA PRO A 408 -0.67 20.09 4.80
C PRO A 408 -1.57 21.10 4.06
N GLN A 409 -1.12 21.70 2.96
CA GLN A 409 -1.92 22.66 2.18
C GLN A 409 -2.81 21.94 1.15
N TYR A 410 -4.06 22.43 1.02
CA TYR A 410 -4.99 21.99 -0.02
C TYR A 410 -4.38 22.15 -1.42
N ILE A 411 -4.60 21.17 -2.29
CA ILE A 411 -4.28 21.24 -3.73
C ILE A 411 -5.44 21.93 -4.45
#